data_AF-A0A843SWK3-F1
#
_entry.id   AF-A0A843SWK3-F1
#
_cell.length_a   1.000
_cell.length_b   1.000
_cell.length_c   1.000
_cell.angle_alpha   90.00
_cell.angle_beta   90.00
_cell.angle_gamma   90.00
#
_symmetry.space_group_name_H-M   'P 1'
#
loop_
_entity.id
_entity.type
_entity.pdbx_description
1 polymer ?
#
loop_
_entity_poly.entity_id
_entity_poly.type
_entity_poly.pdbx_seq_one_letter_code
_entity_poly.pdbx_strand_id
1 'polypeptide(L)'
;MAFPPLPFVAVEEGAARAVDRRIALERLLALIQSLDPLDRQVILLYLEEVDAQSIAAIVGLSPGNVATKVHRIKQILARRFHRAPHDA
;
A
#
# COMPACT_ATOMS: atom_id res chain seq x y z
N MET A 1 -9.00 -7.26 -47.66
CA MET A 1 -8.31 -6.15 -46.99
C MET A 1 -8.97 -5.99 -45.62
N ALA A 2 -8.40 -6.60 -44.58
CA ALA A 2 -8.94 -6.50 -43.23
C ALA A 2 -8.52 -5.16 -42.64
N PHE A 3 -9.49 -4.32 -42.28
CA PHE A 3 -9.26 -3.06 -41.59
C PHE A 3 -8.69 -3.36 -40.19
N PRO A 4 -7.51 -2.87 -39.81
CA PRO A 4 -7.03 -3.06 -38.44
C PRO A 4 -7.87 -2.18 -37.49
N PRO A 5 -8.42 -2.70 -36.38
CA PRO A 5 -9.03 -1.84 -35.38
C PRO A 5 -7.94 -1.07 -34.62
N LEU A 6 -7.89 0.25 -34.79
CA LEU A 6 -7.36 1.21 -33.81
C LEU A 6 -8.59 1.87 -33.12
N PRO A 7 -8.50 2.60 -31.99
CA PRO A 7 -7.77 2.47 -30.73
C PRO A 7 -8.70 2.04 -29.56
N PHE A 8 -9.91 1.52 -29.86
CA PHE A 8 -10.94 1.17 -28.87
C PHE A 8 -10.43 0.18 -27.79
N VAL A 9 -9.59 -0.79 -28.19
CA VAL A 9 -9.02 -1.78 -27.26
C VAL A 9 -8.04 -1.15 -26.26
N ALA A 10 -7.25 -0.16 -26.66
CA ALA A 10 -6.19 0.41 -25.81
C ALA A 10 -6.73 1.32 -24.69
N VAL A 11 -7.86 2.00 -24.91
CA VAL A 11 -8.50 2.88 -23.91
C VAL A 11 -9.19 2.05 -22.83
N GLU A 12 -9.88 0.97 -23.22
CA GLU A 12 -10.54 0.04 -22.30
C GLU A 12 -9.53 -0.67 -21.39
N GLU A 13 -8.38 -1.11 -21.93
CA GLU A 13 -7.28 -1.67 -21.12
C GLU A 13 -6.67 -0.65 -20.13
N GLY A 14 -6.69 0.65 -20.48
CA GLY A 14 -6.26 1.72 -19.59
C GLY A 14 -7.25 1.91 -18.43
N ALA A 15 -8.54 1.93 -18.74
CA ALA A 15 -9.61 2.07 -17.75
C ALA A 15 -9.66 0.87 -16.79
N ALA A 16 -9.57 -0.36 -17.31
CA ALA A 16 -9.53 -1.58 -16.49
C ALA A 16 -8.34 -1.57 -15.52
N ARG A 17 -7.13 -1.24 -16.01
CA ARG A 17 -5.94 -1.12 -15.15
C ARG A 17 -6.07 -0.03 -14.08
N ALA A 18 -6.74 1.08 -14.39
CA ALA A 18 -7.00 2.14 -13.42
C ALA A 18 -7.98 1.69 -12.32
N VAL A 19 -9.01 0.91 -12.68
CA VAL A 19 -9.96 0.31 -11.74
C VAL A 19 -9.25 -0.71 -10.85
N ASP A 20 -8.46 -1.63 -11.40
CA ASP A 20 -7.68 -2.61 -10.64
C ASP A 20 -6.73 -1.92 -9.64
N ARG A 21 -6.09 -0.83 -10.09
CA ARG A 21 -5.22 -0.03 -9.23
C ARG A 21 -5.98 0.63 -8.08
N ARG A 22 -7.17 1.17 -8.35
CA ARG A 22 -8.03 1.78 -7.33
C ARG A 22 -8.43 0.76 -6.27
N ILE A 23 -8.91 -0.41 -6.69
CA ILE A 23 -9.31 -1.51 -5.80
C ILE A 23 -8.12 -1.97 -4.94
N ALA A 24 -6.95 -2.14 -5.55
CA ALA A 24 -5.73 -2.50 -4.82
C ALA A 24 -5.35 -1.45 -3.76
N LEU A 25 -5.47 -0.16 -4.08
CA LEU A 25 -5.20 0.93 -3.14
C LEU A 25 -6.19 0.96 -1.98
N GLU A 26 -7.48 0.85 -2.26
CA GLU A 26 -8.52 0.83 -1.22
C GLU A 26 -8.31 -0.34 -0.25
N ARG A 27 -8.00 -1.51 -0.79
CA ARG A 27 -7.68 -2.69 0.01
C ARG A 27 -6.42 -2.49 0.86
N LEU A 28 -5.36 -1.90 0.31
CA LEU A 28 -4.14 -1.61 1.07
C LEU A 28 -4.40 -0.60 2.20
N LEU A 29 -5.18 0.45 1.93
CA LEU A 29 -5.56 1.46 2.92
C LEU A 29 -6.39 0.84 4.05
N ALA A 30 -7.34 -0.05 3.74
CA ALA A 30 -8.09 -0.79 4.76
C ALA A 30 -7.17 -1.66 5.64
N LEU A 31 -6.16 -2.32 5.04
CA LEU A 31 -5.16 -3.07 5.81
C LEU A 31 -4.32 -2.19 6.72
N ILE A 32 -3.89 -1.00 6.25
CA ILE A 32 -3.17 -0.03 7.07
C ILE A 32 -4.03 0.47 8.25
N GLN A 33 -5.32 0.72 8.02
CA GLN A 33 -6.27 1.13 9.07
C GLN A 33 -6.40 0.04 10.16
N SER A 34 -6.33 -1.25 9.79
CA SER A 34 -6.41 -2.38 10.71
C SER A 34 -5.14 -2.65 11.54
N LEU A 35 -4.07 -1.88 11.35
CA LEU A 35 -2.86 -1.99 12.17
C LEU A 35 -3.12 -1.43 13.58
N ASP A 36 -2.37 -1.94 14.55
CA ASP A 36 -2.35 -1.36 15.89
C ASP A 36 -1.93 0.12 15.83
N PRO A 37 -2.42 0.98 16.74
CA PRO A 37 -2.26 2.44 16.64
C PRO A 37 -0.81 2.91 16.43
N LEU A 38 0.14 2.31 17.14
CA LEU A 38 1.56 2.64 17.04
C LEU A 38 2.13 2.27 15.66
N ASP A 39 1.82 1.08 15.17
CA ASP A 39 2.32 0.60 13.89
C ASP A 39 1.69 1.39 12.73
N ARG A 40 0.41 1.77 12.86
CA ARG A 40 -0.27 2.69 11.92
C ARG A 40 0.40 4.06 11.89
N GLN A 41 0.71 4.64 13.05
CA GLN A 41 1.39 5.94 13.12
C GLN A 41 2.76 5.89 12.45
N VAL A 42 3.55 4.85 12.73
CA VAL A 42 4.89 4.67 12.15
C VAL A 42 4.84 4.55 10.63
N ILE A 43 3.92 3.74 10.08
CA ILE A 43 3.86 3.55 8.63
C ILE A 43 3.31 4.78 7.91
N LEU A 44 2.37 5.53 8.50
CA LEU A 44 1.86 6.77 7.89
C LEU A 44 2.95 7.84 7.79
N LEU A 45 3.72 8.06 8.86
CA LEU A 45 4.84 9.01 8.82
C LEU A 45 5.91 8.58 7.81
N TYR A 46 6.18 7.27 7.70
CA TYR A 46 7.10 6.75 6.68
C TYR A 46 6.59 7.01 5.25
N LEU A 47 5.28 6.89 5.00
CA LEU A 47 4.67 7.19 3.70
C LEU A 47 4.64 8.69 3.38
N GLU A 48 4.71 9.55 4.39
CA GLU A 48 4.93 11.00 4.27
C GLU A 48 6.41 11.36 4.07
N GLU A 49 7.28 10.37 3.82
CA GLU A 49 8.72 10.53 3.63
C GLU A 49 9.46 11.12 4.84
N VAL A 50 8.89 10.97 6.05
CA VAL A 50 9.56 11.33 7.30
C VAL A 50 10.66 10.31 7.60
N ASP A 51 11.85 10.80 7.91
CA ASP A 51 13.00 9.93 8.17
C ASP A 51 12.89 9.20 9.53
N ALA A 52 13.62 8.09 9.67
CA ALA A 52 13.52 7.24 10.86
C ALA A 52 13.93 7.94 12.17
N GLN A 53 14.82 8.95 12.13
CA GLN A 53 15.22 9.73 13.30
C GLN A 53 14.07 10.64 13.76
N SER A 54 13.42 11.32 12.82
CA SER A 54 12.27 12.18 13.10
C SER A 54 11.06 11.38 13.58
N ILE A 55 10.77 10.24 12.95
CA ILE A 55 9.71 9.32 13.41
C ILE A 55 10.00 8.86 14.84
N ALA A 56 11.24 8.43 15.11
CA ALA A 56 11.67 7.96 16.44
C ALA A 56 11.42 9.00 17.54
N ALA A 57 11.72 10.28 17.26
CA ALA A 57 11.44 11.38 18.17
C ALA A 57 9.93 11.60 18.43
N ILE A 58 9.08 11.44 17.41
CA ILE A 58 7.62 11.58 17.52
C ILE A 58 7.00 10.44 18.34
N VAL A 59 7.40 9.20 18.08
CA VAL A 59 6.76 8.01 18.66
C VAL A 59 7.44 7.48 19.92
N GLY A 60 8.54 8.10 20.36
CA GLY A 60 9.26 7.74 21.58
C GLY A 60 10.03 6.42 21.47
N LEU A 61 10.55 6.09 20.28
CA LEU A 61 11.33 4.88 20.00
C LEU A 61 12.75 5.22 19.55
N SER A 62 13.62 4.22 19.40
CA SER A 62 14.91 4.42 18.74
C SER A 62 14.76 4.36 17.20
N PRO A 63 15.64 5.04 16.44
CA PRO A 63 15.63 4.98 14.97
C PRO A 63 15.74 3.55 14.42
N GLY A 64 16.56 2.71 15.06
CA GLY A 64 16.69 1.29 14.71
C GLY A 64 15.42 0.47 14.95
N ASN A 65 14.68 0.78 16.02
CA ASN A 65 13.38 0.16 16.27
C ASN A 65 12.35 0.60 15.22
N VAL A 66 12.33 1.89 14.86
CA VAL A 66 11.49 2.40 13.75
C VAL A 66 11.79 1.68 12.44
N ALA A 67 13.06 1.60 12.03
CA ALA A 67 13.45 0.91 10.80
C ALA A 67 12.99 -0.55 10.78
N THR A 68 13.17 -1.25 11.91
CA THR A 68 12.73 -2.64 12.08
C THR A 68 11.21 -2.76 12.02
N LYS A 69 10.47 -1.85 12.68
CA LYS A 69 9.01 -1.81 12.64
C LYS A 69 8.49 -1.56 11.23
N VAL A 70 9.01 -0.56 10.51
CA VAL A 70 8.65 -0.30 9.11
C VAL A 70 8.85 -1.54 8.26
N HIS A 71 9.99 -2.24 8.40
CA HIS A 71 10.22 -3.50 7.70
C HIS A 71 9.17 -4.56 8.03
N ARG A 72 8.88 -4.79 9.32
CA ARG A 72 7.87 -5.77 9.77
C ARG A 72 6.46 -5.42 9.30
N ILE A 73 6.06 -4.14 9.36
CA ILE A 73 4.75 -3.68 8.90
C ILE A 73 4.59 -3.94 7.40
N LYS A 74 5.60 -3.62 6.58
CA LYS A 74 5.58 -3.94 5.14
C LYS A 74 5.40 -5.44 4.88
N GLN A 75 6.07 -6.29 5.65
CA GLN A 75 5.90 -7.75 5.56
C GLN A 75 4.48 -8.20 5.96
N ILE A 76 3.91 -7.64 7.03
CA ILE A 76 2.54 -7.94 7.46
C ILE A 76 1.54 -7.52 6.38
N LEU A 77 1.65 -6.31 5.86
CA LEU A 77 0.78 -5.79 4.81
C LEU A 77 0.89 -6.64 3.55
N ALA A 78 2.10 -6.96 3.09
CA ALA A 78 2.32 -7.84 1.94
C ALA A 78 1.66 -9.21 2.14
N ARG A 79 1.86 -9.86 3.30
CA ARG A 79 1.24 -11.16 3.59
C ARG A 79 -0.28 -11.07 3.59
N ARG A 80 -0.87 -10.08 4.27
CA ARG A 80 -2.34 -9.90 4.33
C ARG A 80 -2.93 -9.54 2.97
N PHE A 81 -2.21 -8.76 2.17
CA PHE A 81 -2.62 -8.37 0.82
C PHE A 81 -2.64 -9.55 -0.16
N HIS A 82 -1.71 -10.50 -0.04
CA HIS A 82 -1.73 -11.71 -0.87
C HIS A 82 -2.62 -12.83 -0.30
N ARG A 83 -2.90 -12.80 1.01
CA ARG A 83 -3.68 -13.86 1.68
C ARG A 83 -5.18 -13.78 1.45
N ALA A 84 -5.76 -12.64 1.06
CA ALA A 84 -7.19 -12.63 0.71
C ALA A 84 -7.39 -12.94 -0.78
N PRO A 85 -7.93 -14.14 -1.07
CA PRO A 85 -8.86 -14.37 -2.15
C PRO A 85 -10.25 -14.79 -1.61
N HIS A 86 -11.29 -14.25 -2.25
CA HIS A 86 -12.67 -14.75 -2.32
C HIS A 86 -13.56 -14.68 -1.06
N ASP A 87 -13.94 -13.49 -0.59
CA ASP A 87 -15.13 -13.34 0.28
C ASP A 87 -15.80 -11.98 0.05
N ALA A 88 -16.64 -11.92 -0.99
CA ALA A 88 -18.01 -11.40 -1.01
C ALA A 88 -18.51 -11.34 -2.47
#